data_AF-A0AA44LEG2-F1
#
_entry.id   AF-A0AA44LEG2-F1
#
_cell.length_a   1.000
_cell.length_b   1.000
_cell.length_c   1.000
_cell.angle_alpha   90.00
_cell.angle_beta   90.00
_cell.angle_gamma   90.00
#
_symmetry.space_group_name_H-M   'P 1'
#
loop_
_entity.id
_entity.type
_entity.pdbx_description
1 polymer ?
#
loop_
_entity_poly.entity_id
_entity_poly.type
_entity_poly.pdbx_seq_one_letter_code
_entity_poly.pdbx_strand_id
1 'polypeptide(L)' 'MIRSLKKFLLWQLRFLSSLYGPVIFTIIFALLQGYFFPDSPVWPAGVFAIVMIVIFTRYCKW' A
#
# COMPACT_ATOMS: atom_id res chain seq x y z
N MET A 1 9.96 15.12 26.52
CA MET A 1 10.40 13.78 26.04
C MET A 1 9.28 13.02 25.31
N ILE A 2 8.15 12.72 25.96
CA ILE A 2 7.01 11.98 25.37
C ILE A 2 6.39 12.62 24.11
N ARG A 3 6.31 13.96 24.04
CA ARG A 3 5.74 14.67 22.88
C ARG A 3 6.59 14.50 21.61
N SER A 4 7.91 14.55 21.74
CA SER A 4 8.84 14.35 20.63
C SER A 4 8.85 12.89 20.16
N LEU A 5 8.79 11.94 21.10
CA LEU A 5 8.67 10.51 20.83
C LEU A 5 7.38 10.19 20.06
N LYS A 6 6.23 10.75 20.47
CA LYS A 6 4.96 10.59 19.74
C LYS A 6 5.04 11.15 18.32
N LYS A 7 5.66 12.31 18.14
CA LYS A 7 5.85 12.93 16.82
C LYS A 7 6.72 12.07 15.91
N PHE A 8 7.81 11.51 16.46
CA PHE A 8 8.70 10.61 15.74
C PHE A 8 7.99 9.30 15.34
N LEU A 9 7.22 8.70 16.25
CA LEU A 9 6.45 7.47 15.95
C LEU A 9 5.39 7.70 14.88
N LEU A 10 4.65 8.80 14.96
CA LEU A 10 3.65 9.19 13.96
C LEU A 10 4.30 9.45 12.60
N TRP A 11 5.47 10.07 12.59
CA TRP A 11 6.22 10.33 11.37
C TRP A 11 6.74 9.02 10.74
N GLN A 12 7.29 8.11 11.55
CA GLN A 12 7.67 6.77 11.11
C GLN A 12 6.48 5.96 10.58
N LEU A 13 5.35 5.93 11.29
CA LEU A 13 4.13 5.25 10.83
C LEU A 13 3.62 5.83 9.50
N ARG A 14 3.68 7.14 9.33
CA ARG A 14 3.28 7.82 8.09
C ARG A 14 4.26 7.58 6.94
N PHE A 15 5.55 7.45 7.24
CA PHE A 15 6.57 7.09 6.27
C PHE A 15 6.44 5.62 5.83
N LEU A 16 6.26 4.71 6.80
CA LEU A 16 6.01 3.29 6.54
C LEU A 16 4.70 3.08 5.78
N SER A 17 3.62 3.78 6.13
CA SER A 17 2.35 3.64 5.42
C SER A 17 2.46 4.12 3.97
N SER A 18 3.25 5.16 3.68
CA SER A 18 3.47 5.63 2.31
C SER A 18 4.30 4.66 1.47
N LEU A 19 5.28 3.97 2.07
CA LEU A 19 6.17 3.03 1.38
C LEU A 19 5.56 1.65 1.22
N TYR A 20 4.98 1.12 2.29
CA TYR A 20 4.45 -0.24 2.34
C TYR A 20 2.95 -0.31 2.04
N GLY A 21 2.22 0.79 2.18
CA GLY A 21 0.79 0.86 1.88
C GLY A 21 0.44 0.30 0.50
N PRO A 22 1.00 0.83 -0.60
CA PRO A 22 0.64 0.35 -1.93
C PRO A 22 0.98 -1.14 -2.07
N VAL A 23 2.16 -1.57 -1.62
CA VAL A 23 2.61 -2.98 -1.68
C VAL A 23 1.68 -3.92 -0.93
N ILE A 24 1.31 -3.59 0.31
CA ILE A 24 0.41 -4.41 1.14
C ILE A 24 -0.96 -4.53 0.47
N PHE A 25 -1.51 -3.42 -0.03
CA PHE A 25 -2.78 -3.44 -0.75
C PHE A 25 -2.72 -4.30 -2.01
N THR A 26 -1.62 -4.24 -2.77
CA THR A 26 -1.48 -5.10 -3.96
C THR A 26 -1.39 -6.59 -3.60
N ILE A 27 -0.68 -6.93 -2.52
CA ILE A 27 -0.55 -8.33 -2.08
C ILE A 27 -1.91 -8.88 -1.63
N ILE A 28 -2.66 -8.12 -0.84
CA ILE A 28 -4.01 -8.50 -0.42
C ILE A 28 -4.91 -8.69 -1.64
N PHE A 29 -4.85 -7.77 -2.60
CA PHE A 29 -5.62 -7.88 -3.84
C PHE A 29 -5.24 -9.15 -4.65
N ALA A 30 -3.95 -9.45 -4.79
CA ALA A 30 -3.49 -10.64 -5.51
C ALA A 30 -3.94 -11.94 -4.82
N LEU A 31 -3.90 -12.00 -3.48
CA LEU A 31 -4.40 -13.16 -2.72
C LEU A 31 -5.91 -13.33 -2.88
N LEU A 32 -6.68 -12.24 -2.80
CA LEU A 32 -8.12 -12.28 -3.03
C LEU A 32 -8.45 -12.68 -4.47
N GLN A 33 -7.70 -12.16 -5.44
CA GLN A 33 -7.87 -12.50 -6.84
C GLN A 33 -7.64 -14.00 -7.08
N GLY A 34 -6.56 -14.57 -6.53
CA GLY A 34 -6.29 -16.01 -6.64
C GLY A 34 -7.32 -16.89 -5.92
N TYR A 35 -7.90 -16.41 -4.81
CA TYR A 35 -8.90 -17.15 -4.05
C TYR A 35 -10.28 -17.14 -4.73
N PHE A 36 -10.75 -15.98 -5.19
CA PHE A 36 -12.09 -15.84 -5.79
C PHE A 36 -12.10 -16.17 -7.29
N PHE A 37 -10.99 -15.97 -7.99
CA PHE A 37 -10.88 -16.16 -9.43
C PHE A 37 -9.60 -16.93 -9.79
N PRO A 38 -9.56 -18.26 -9.53
CA PRO A 38 -8.37 -19.09 -9.73
C PRO A 38 -7.88 -19.14 -11.19
N ASP A 39 -8.78 -19.02 -12.17
CA ASP A 39 -8.43 -18.95 -13.60
C ASP A 39 -8.20 -17.53 -14.12
N SER A 40 -8.21 -16.53 -13.23
CA SER A 40 -8.01 -15.16 -13.68
C SER A 40 -6.58 -14.91 -14.13
N PRO A 41 -6.39 -14.11 -15.19
CA PRO A 41 -5.06 -13.75 -15.65
C PRO A 41 -4.33 -12.88 -14.62
N VAL A 42 -2.99 -12.85 -14.67
CA VAL A 42 -2.14 -12.18 -13.66
C VAL A 42 -2.11 -10.65 -13.81
N TRP A 43 -2.50 -10.12 -14.98
CA TRP A 43 -2.41 -8.69 -15.29
C TRP A 43 -3.26 -7.73 -14.40
N PRO A 44 -4.44 -8.10 -13.86
CA PRO A 44 -5.24 -7.23 -13.00
C PRO A 44 -4.50 -6.84 -11.71
N ALA A 45 -3.73 -7.75 -11.11
CA ALA A 45 -2.88 -7.45 -9.96
C ALA A 45 -1.81 -6.40 -10.32
N GLY A 46 -1.22 -6.49 -11.52
CA GLY A 46 -0.26 -5.51 -12.02
C GLY A 46 -0.88 -4.13 -12.26
N VAL A 47 -2.07 -4.08 -12.86
CA VAL A 47 -2.83 -2.82 -13.04
C VAL A 47 -3.18 -2.20 -11.69
N PHE A 48 -3.64 -3.02 -10.74
CA PHE A 48 -3.94 -2.58 -9.38
C PHE A 48 -2.70 -2.01 -8.67
N ALA A 49 -1.53 -2.63 -8.86
CA ALA A 49 -0.25 -2.14 -8.34
C ALA A 49 0.05 -0.72 -8.84
N ILE A 50 -0.07 -0.50 -10.15
CA ILE A 50 0.20 0.80 -10.78
C ILE A 50 -0.77 1.85 -10.25
N VAL A 51 -2.06 1.52 -10.16
CA VAL A 51 -3.08 2.43 -9.60
C VAL A 51 -2.76 2.79 -8.14
N MET A 52 -2.41 1.80 -7.30
CA MET A 52 -2.03 2.05 -5.91
C MET A 52 -0.78 2.92 -5.81
N ILE A 53 0.26 2.67 -6.63
CA ILE A 53 1.46 3.50 -6.66
C ILE A 53 1.11 4.94 -7.06
N VAL A 54 0.27 5.14 -8.08
CA VAL A 54 -0.15 6.49 -8.52
C VAL A 54 -0.94 7.20 -7.41
N ILE A 55 -1.89 6.51 -6.77
CA ILE A 55 -2.67 7.07 -5.66
C ILE A 55 -1.74 7.45 -4.50
N PHE A 56 -0.89 6.54 -4.02
CA PHE A 56 0.03 6.85 -2.94
C PHE A 56 1.03 7.95 -3.32
N THR A 57 1.53 7.97 -4.55
CA THR A 57 2.45 9.03 -5.02
C THR A 57 1.74 10.39 -5.14
N ARG A 58 0.42 10.42 -5.38
CA ARG A 58 -0.36 11.66 -5.53
C ARG A 58 -0.91 12.17 -4.19
N TYR A 59 -1.40 11.26 -3.35
CA TYR A 59 -2.12 11.57 -2.11
C TYR A 59 -1.26 11.44 -0.85
N CYS A 60 -0.22 10.60 -0.84
CA CYS A 60 0.80 10.56 0.22
C CYS A 60 2.03 11.41 -0.12
N LYS A 61 1.82 12.53 -0.83
CA LYS A 61 2.82 13.62 -0.85
C LYS A 61 2.77 14.34 0.49
N TRP A 62 3.54 13.79 1.44
CA TRP A 62 3.93 14.37 2.74
C TRP A 62 2.80 14.54 3.77
#